data_AF-A0A3L7Z540-F1
#
_entry.id   AF-A0A3L7Z540-F1
#
_cell.length_a   1.000
_cell.length_b   1.000
_cell.length_c   1.000
_cell.angle_alpha   90.00
_cell.angle_beta   90.00
_cell.angle_gamma   90.00
#
_symmetry.space_group_name_H-M   'P 1'
#
loop_
_entity.id
_entity.type
_entity.pdbx_description
1 polymer ?
#
loop_
_entity_poly.entity_id
_entity_poly.type
_entity_poly.pdbx_seq_one_letter_code
_entity_poly.pdbx_strand_id
1 'polypeptide(L)'
;MSYFMPPIAPVRNEEGRMVTPATLLPFCEISVEQVFQMITCNEDLRLLTGQVRNAPDMRTAKATLLPYVTPCGTFTRRNSQCFLSPSRLIVIDVDHLDSYEEAAGMRRTLFDDPFLRPVLTYISPSGRGVKAFVPTGTSFPADEIRNITESIHRAMQYVEMAYTPTTDITARATAKGVDGSGKDLARACFLSHDPEALFRNS
;
A
#
# COMPACT_ATOMS: atom_id res chain seq x y z
N MET A 1 0.16 8.51 10.43
CA MET A 1 0.54 7.10 10.17
C MET A 1 2.05 6.97 10.25
N SER A 2 2.58 5.82 10.67
CA SER A 2 4.03 5.63 10.74
C SER A 2 4.66 5.51 9.36
N TYR A 3 5.73 6.27 9.13
CA TYR A 3 6.57 6.25 7.95
C TYR A 3 7.91 5.57 8.26
N PHE A 4 8.39 4.76 7.33
CA PHE A 4 9.60 3.96 7.49
C PHE A 4 10.53 4.16 6.30
N MET A 5 11.81 4.35 6.61
CA MET A 5 12.87 4.28 5.60
C MET A 5 13.14 2.81 5.22
N PRO A 6 13.54 2.53 3.97
CA PRO A 6 14.01 1.19 3.61
C PRO A 6 15.28 0.79 4.39
N PRO A 7 15.66 -0.50 4.42
CA PRO A 7 14.98 -1.62 3.77
C PRO A 7 13.89 -2.25 4.67
N ILE A 8 12.82 -2.77 4.06
CA ILE A 8 11.73 -3.45 4.81
C ILE A 8 12.16 -4.82 5.38
N ALA A 9 13.15 -5.43 4.73
CA ALA A 9 13.66 -6.77 4.99
C ALA A 9 15.20 -6.72 5.03
N PRO A 10 15.87 -7.68 5.67
CA PRO A 10 17.33 -7.69 5.73
C PRO A 10 17.93 -7.80 4.33
N VAL A 11 18.91 -6.95 4.04
CA VAL A 11 19.68 -6.99 2.79
C VAL A 11 20.87 -7.91 2.99
N ARG A 12 21.06 -8.84 2.04
CA ARG A 12 22.15 -9.81 2.05
C ARG A 12 23.06 -9.60 0.84
N ASN A 13 24.35 -9.88 1.00
CA ASN A 13 25.30 -9.90 -0.11
C ASN A 13 25.23 -11.22 -0.90
N GLU A 14 26.08 -11.37 -1.93
CA GLU A 14 26.13 -12.55 -2.79
C GLU A 14 26.46 -13.85 -2.03
N GLU A 15 27.22 -13.77 -0.93
CA GLU A 15 27.48 -14.92 -0.06
C GLU A 15 26.37 -15.18 0.98
N GLY A 16 25.24 -14.47 0.88
CA GLY A 16 24.08 -14.61 1.77
C GLY A 16 24.26 -13.99 3.15
N ARG A 17 25.36 -13.27 3.41
CA ARG A 17 25.62 -12.57 4.68
C ARG A 17 24.79 -11.31 4.77
N MET A 18 24.20 -11.08 5.94
CA MET A 18 23.42 -9.87 6.19
C MET A 18 24.34 -8.65 6.25
N VAL A 19 24.05 -7.65 5.41
CA VAL A 19 24.80 -6.39 5.35
C VAL A 19 24.03 -5.27 6.04
N THR A 20 22.71 -5.22 5.83
CA THR A 20 21.83 -4.21 6.45
C THR A 20 20.62 -4.91 7.09
N PRO A 21 20.32 -4.65 8.38
CA PRO A 21 19.12 -5.19 9.01
C PRO A 21 17.85 -4.53 8.46
N ALA A 22 16.70 -5.16 8.67
CA ALA A 22 15.41 -4.55 8.34
C ALA A 22 15.13 -3.32 9.23
N THR A 23 14.59 -2.26 8.65
CA THR A 23 14.06 -1.12 9.39
C THR A 23 12.74 -1.50 10.03
N LEU A 24 12.73 -1.57 11.37
CA LEU A 24 11.55 -1.92 12.17
C LEU A 24 10.99 -0.75 12.98
N LEU A 25 11.77 0.31 13.18
CA LEU A 25 11.33 1.51 13.90
C LEU A 25 10.82 2.55 12.90
N PRO A 26 9.71 3.24 13.21
CA PRO A 26 9.26 4.34 12.37
C PRO A 26 10.32 5.45 12.34
N PHE A 27 10.52 6.05 11.18
CA PHE A 27 11.36 7.24 11.04
C PHE A 27 10.64 8.47 11.60
N CYS A 28 9.36 8.61 11.26
CA CYS A 28 8.48 9.65 11.79
C CYS A 28 7.00 9.27 11.59
N GLU A 29 6.10 10.14 12.07
CA GLU A 29 4.69 10.10 11.72
C GLU A 29 4.40 11.12 10.62
N ILE A 30 3.60 10.73 9.62
CA ILE A 30 3.17 11.61 8.54
C ILE A 30 1.65 11.53 8.31
N SER A 31 1.08 12.58 7.71
CA SER A 31 -0.31 12.64 7.27
C SER A 31 -0.49 12.07 5.85
N VAL A 32 -1.73 11.87 5.41
CA VAL A 32 -2.01 11.40 4.04
C VAL A 32 -1.71 12.47 3.00
N GLU A 33 -1.84 13.75 3.34
CA GLU A 33 -1.44 14.89 2.51
C GLU A 33 0.08 14.90 2.28
N GLN A 34 0.86 14.60 3.32
CA GLN A 34 2.31 14.48 3.19
C GLN A 34 2.71 13.27 2.34
N VAL A 35 1.97 12.15 2.44
CA VAL A 35 2.14 11.01 1.52
C VAL A 35 1.86 11.45 0.09
N PHE A 36 0.74 12.12 -0.15
CA PHE A 36 0.36 12.62 -1.47
C PHE A 36 1.45 13.52 -2.07
N GLN A 37 1.91 14.53 -1.33
CA GLN A 37 3.01 15.41 -1.75
C GLN A 37 4.29 14.63 -2.08
N MET A 38 4.62 13.62 -1.27
CA MET A 38 5.81 12.80 -1.49
C MET A 38 5.70 11.99 -2.78
N ILE A 39 4.56 11.33 -3.02
CA ILE A 39 4.40 10.48 -4.21
C ILE A 39 4.23 11.29 -5.50
N THR A 40 3.79 12.55 -5.45
CA THR A 40 3.62 13.37 -6.66
C THR A 40 4.82 14.25 -6.99
N CYS A 41 5.58 14.69 -5.99
CA CYS A 41 6.56 15.79 -6.17
C CYS A 41 8.00 15.44 -5.75
N ASN A 42 8.24 14.30 -5.10
CA ASN A 42 9.58 13.97 -4.61
C ASN A 42 10.46 13.34 -5.70
N GLU A 43 11.50 14.08 -6.10
CA GLU A 43 12.42 13.68 -7.17
C GLU A 43 13.25 12.43 -6.82
N ASP A 44 13.69 12.29 -5.57
CA ASP A 44 14.42 11.09 -5.14
C ASP A 44 13.53 9.84 -5.25
N LEU A 45 12.26 9.95 -4.82
CA LEU A 45 11.29 8.87 -4.95
C LEU A 45 10.98 8.57 -6.43
N ARG A 46 10.99 9.58 -7.31
CA ARG A 46 10.88 9.39 -8.77
C ARG A 46 12.01 8.51 -9.29
N LEU A 47 13.24 8.84 -8.93
CA LEU A 47 14.43 8.08 -9.32
C LEU A 47 14.40 6.65 -8.76
N LEU A 48 14.10 6.48 -7.47
CA LEU A 48 14.01 5.18 -6.82
C LEU A 48 12.90 4.31 -7.43
N THR A 49 11.73 4.90 -7.74
CA THR A 49 10.64 4.20 -8.43
C THR A 49 11.08 3.72 -9.81
N GLY A 50 11.80 4.56 -10.56
CA GLY A 50 12.41 4.18 -11.83
C GLY A 50 13.40 3.03 -11.69
N GLN A 51 14.27 3.07 -10.68
CA GLN A 51 15.21 1.98 -10.40
C GLN A 51 14.49 0.66 -10.10
N VAL A 52 13.46 0.69 -9.26
CA VAL A 52 12.66 -0.51 -8.94
C VAL A 52 12.01 -1.10 -10.18
N ARG A 53 11.40 -0.26 -11.04
CA ARG A 53 10.72 -0.73 -12.26
C ARG A 53 11.67 -1.36 -13.28
N ASN A 54 12.91 -0.88 -13.34
CA ASN A 54 13.93 -1.38 -14.27
C ASN A 54 14.82 -2.49 -13.66
N ALA A 55 14.64 -2.83 -12.39
CA ALA A 55 15.46 -3.84 -11.74
C ALA A 55 15.12 -5.26 -12.25
N PRO A 56 16.12 -6.12 -12.47
CA PRO A 56 15.87 -7.52 -12.86
C PRO A 56 15.12 -8.29 -11.77
N ASP A 57 15.42 -7.99 -10.50
CA ASP A 57 14.64 -8.44 -9.35
C ASP A 57 13.92 -7.25 -8.70
N MET A 58 12.77 -6.91 -9.28
CA MET A 58 11.90 -5.83 -8.78
C MET A 58 11.45 -6.06 -7.33
N ARG A 59 11.27 -7.32 -6.90
CA ARG A 59 10.79 -7.62 -5.54
C ARG A 59 11.83 -7.23 -4.51
N THR A 60 13.08 -7.63 -4.75
CA THR A 60 14.21 -7.27 -3.88
C THR A 60 14.50 -5.78 -3.95
N ALA A 61 14.46 -5.17 -5.15
CA ALA A 61 14.65 -3.73 -5.30
C ALA A 61 13.59 -2.93 -4.53
N LYS A 62 12.31 -3.28 -4.67
CA LYS A 62 11.20 -2.65 -3.92
C LYS A 62 11.42 -2.72 -2.40
N ALA A 63 11.78 -3.91 -1.90
CA ALA A 63 12.03 -4.13 -0.49
C ALA A 63 13.24 -3.34 0.06
N THR A 64 14.20 -3.05 -0.80
CA THR A 64 15.49 -2.44 -0.43
C THR A 64 15.54 -0.93 -0.65
N LEU A 65 14.77 -0.41 -1.60
CA LEU A 65 14.91 0.98 -2.08
C LEU A 65 13.75 1.88 -1.71
N LEU A 66 12.52 1.37 -1.61
CA LEU A 66 11.35 2.23 -1.44
C LEU A 66 10.98 2.41 0.03
N PRO A 67 10.67 3.66 0.43
CA PRO A 67 10.04 3.90 1.72
C PRO A 67 8.60 3.38 1.71
N TYR A 68 8.05 3.24 2.91
CA TYR A 68 6.69 2.74 3.09
C TYR A 68 6.05 3.33 4.33
N VAL A 69 4.72 3.26 4.38
CA VAL A 69 3.92 3.61 5.56
C VAL A 69 3.18 2.39 6.09
N THR A 70 2.65 2.49 7.30
CA THR A 70 1.61 1.59 7.81
C THR A 70 0.28 2.35 7.83
N PRO A 71 -0.57 2.21 6.79
CA PRO A 71 -1.72 3.06 6.59
C PRO A 71 -2.68 3.09 7.77
N CYS A 72 -2.88 1.96 8.46
CA CYS A 72 -3.79 1.79 9.59
C CYS A 72 -3.53 2.70 10.79
N GLY A 73 -2.31 3.20 10.97
CA GLY A 73 -2.00 4.02 12.14
C GLY A 73 -0.52 4.17 12.44
N THR A 74 -0.24 4.43 13.70
CA THR A 74 1.12 4.62 14.22
C THR A 74 1.50 3.47 15.15
N PHE A 75 2.80 3.21 15.21
CA PHE A 75 3.36 2.08 15.93
C PHE A 75 4.70 2.46 16.55
N THR A 76 5.05 1.92 17.72
CA THR A 76 6.43 2.06 18.25
C THR A 76 7.44 1.24 17.47
N ARG A 77 6.97 0.17 16.81
CA ARG A 77 7.73 -0.74 15.94
C ARG A 77 6.76 -1.37 14.94
N ARG A 78 7.21 -1.74 13.75
CA ARG A 78 6.41 -2.45 12.73
C ARG A 78 5.97 -3.86 13.18
N ASN A 79 4.96 -3.90 14.03
CA ASN A 79 4.32 -5.10 14.58
C ASN A 79 2.93 -4.68 15.10
N SER A 80 1.89 -5.46 14.80
CA SER A 80 0.52 -5.19 15.22
C SER A 80 0.31 -5.13 16.74
N GLN A 81 1.14 -5.80 17.54
CA GLN A 81 1.16 -5.69 19.00
C GLN A 81 1.72 -4.35 19.51
N CYS A 82 2.41 -3.60 18.65
CA CYS A 82 3.02 -2.31 18.96
C CYS A 82 2.18 -1.12 18.44
N PHE A 83 0.91 -1.34 18.14
CA PHE A 83 -0.04 -0.32 17.68
C PHE A 83 -0.29 0.74 18.75
N LEU A 84 -0.29 2.01 18.34
CA LEU A 84 -0.48 3.15 19.24
C LEU A 84 -1.80 3.88 18.98
N SER A 85 -1.97 4.43 17.77
CA SER A 85 -3.17 5.17 17.42
C SER A 85 -3.59 4.92 15.97
N PRO A 86 -4.90 4.90 15.68
CA PRO A 86 -5.39 4.73 14.33
C PRO A 86 -5.23 6.00 13.50
N SER A 87 -4.95 5.83 12.22
CA SER A 87 -5.10 6.90 11.22
C SER A 87 -6.53 7.04 10.71
N ARG A 88 -7.37 6.01 10.96
CA ARG A 88 -8.68 5.78 10.34
C ARG A 88 -8.66 5.61 8.83
N LEU A 89 -7.53 5.13 8.31
CA LEU A 89 -7.34 4.75 6.91
C LEU A 89 -6.84 3.32 6.84
N ILE A 90 -7.36 2.55 5.90
CA ILE A 90 -6.80 1.26 5.48
C ILE A 90 -6.23 1.41 4.09
N VAL A 91 -5.47 0.42 3.62
CA VAL A 91 -5.05 0.36 2.23
C VAL A 91 -5.63 -0.86 1.54
N ILE A 92 -6.10 -0.64 0.31
CA ILE A 92 -6.37 -1.70 -0.65
C ILE A 92 -5.27 -1.68 -1.71
N ASP A 93 -4.80 -2.87 -2.05
CA ASP A 93 -3.81 -3.12 -3.08
C ASP A 93 -4.44 -3.98 -4.16
N VAL A 94 -4.65 -3.41 -5.35
CA VAL A 94 -5.07 -4.14 -6.55
C VAL A 94 -3.83 -4.35 -7.39
N ASP A 95 -3.43 -5.60 -7.59
CA ASP A 95 -2.22 -5.96 -8.32
C ASP A 95 -2.56 -6.81 -9.55
N HIS A 96 -1.51 -7.18 -10.30
CA HIS A 96 -1.58 -8.08 -11.46
C HIS A 96 -2.37 -7.54 -12.66
N LEU A 97 -2.52 -6.22 -12.78
CA LEU A 97 -3.09 -5.60 -13.98
C LEU A 97 -2.15 -5.83 -15.19
N ASP A 98 -2.67 -5.87 -16.40
CA ASP A 98 -1.93 -6.22 -17.62
C ASP A 98 -0.93 -5.15 -18.03
N SER A 99 -1.25 -3.88 -17.80
CA SER A 99 -0.43 -2.76 -18.24
C SER A 99 -0.50 -1.56 -17.30
N TYR A 100 0.38 -0.58 -17.53
CA TYR A 100 0.33 0.71 -16.85
C TYR A 100 -0.94 1.49 -17.19
N GLU A 101 -1.43 1.39 -18.43
CA GLU A 101 -2.67 2.04 -18.87
C GLU A 101 -3.88 1.45 -18.14
N GLU A 102 -3.94 0.13 -17.97
CA GLU A 102 -4.98 -0.51 -17.15
C GLU A 102 -4.88 -0.06 -15.69
N ALA A 103 -3.66 0.07 -15.15
CA ALA A 103 -3.46 0.62 -13.80
C ALA A 103 -3.90 2.07 -13.67
N ALA A 104 -3.65 2.92 -14.67
CA ALA A 104 -4.11 4.31 -14.69
C ALA A 104 -5.65 4.40 -14.73
N GLY A 105 -6.30 3.57 -15.56
CA GLY A 105 -7.75 3.44 -15.59
C GLY A 105 -8.31 2.98 -14.24
N MET A 106 -7.76 1.91 -13.67
CA MET A 106 -8.16 1.38 -12.36
C MET A 106 -7.94 2.40 -11.23
N ARG A 107 -6.87 3.22 -11.27
CA ARG A 107 -6.64 4.31 -10.30
C ARG A 107 -7.80 5.27 -10.27
N ARG A 108 -8.32 5.66 -11.44
CA ARG A 108 -9.48 6.54 -11.54
C ARG A 108 -10.76 5.83 -11.09
N THR A 109 -10.98 4.60 -11.55
CA THR A 109 -12.14 3.78 -11.16
C THR A 109 -12.26 3.62 -9.65
N LEU A 110 -11.17 3.25 -8.96
CA LEU A 110 -11.18 3.12 -7.50
C LEU A 110 -11.39 4.47 -6.82
N PHE A 111 -10.77 5.54 -7.33
CA PHE A 111 -10.93 6.88 -6.74
C PHE A 111 -12.39 7.35 -6.78
N ASP A 112 -13.08 7.08 -7.88
CA ASP A 112 -14.48 7.43 -8.09
C ASP A 112 -15.48 6.42 -7.49
N ASP A 113 -14.99 5.35 -6.84
CA ASP A 113 -15.87 4.34 -6.26
C ASP A 113 -16.77 4.94 -5.15
N PRO A 114 -18.11 4.83 -5.27
CA PRO A 114 -19.04 5.49 -4.37
C PRO A 114 -19.11 4.85 -2.98
N PHE A 115 -18.64 3.62 -2.81
CA PHE A 115 -18.72 2.88 -1.54
C PHE A 115 -17.43 2.97 -0.74
N LEU A 116 -16.28 2.75 -1.38
CA LEU A 116 -14.95 2.88 -0.78
C LEU A 116 -14.61 4.35 -0.53
N ARG A 117 -14.96 5.24 -1.46
CA ARG A 117 -14.60 6.67 -1.44
C ARG A 117 -13.15 6.91 -0.98
N PRO A 118 -12.13 6.36 -1.67
CA PRO A 118 -10.74 6.51 -1.23
C PRO A 118 -10.35 7.99 -1.12
N VAL A 119 -9.53 8.31 -0.12
CA VAL A 119 -8.94 9.64 0.04
C VAL A 119 -7.74 9.84 -0.86
N LEU A 120 -7.02 8.77 -1.20
CA LEU A 120 -5.83 8.78 -2.03
C LEU A 120 -5.81 7.51 -2.90
N THR A 121 -5.56 7.65 -4.20
CA THR A 121 -5.20 6.52 -5.07
C THR A 121 -3.96 6.84 -5.91
N TYR A 122 -3.09 5.85 -6.08
CA TYR A 122 -1.89 5.98 -6.91
C TYR A 122 -1.43 4.64 -7.49
N ILE A 123 -0.68 4.70 -8.58
CA ILE A 123 -0.12 3.51 -9.23
C ILE A 123 1.01 2.93 -8.37
N SER A 124 0.95 1.62 -8.15
CA SER A 124 1.87 0.88 -7.31
C SER A 124 3.31 0.88 -7.88
N PRO A 125 4.33 0.51 -7.08
CA PRO A 125 5.72 0.50 -7.54
C PRO A 125 5.95 -0.27 -8.83
N SER A 126 5.23 -1.38 -9.05
CA SER A 126 5.36 -2.22 -10.24
C SER A 126 4.90 -1.53 -11.53
N GLY A 127 4.09 -0.48 -11.42
CA GLY A 127 3.40 0.12 -12.56
C GLY A 127 2.23 -0.72 -13.07
N ARG A 128 1.88 -1.83 -12.40
CA ARG A 128 0.84 -2.80 -12.82
C ARG A 128 -0.15 -3.09 -11.68
N GLY A 129 -0.35 -2.11 -10.81
CA GLY A 129 -1.28 -2.19 -9.71
C GLY A 129 -1.61 -0.79 -9.19
N VAL A 130 -2.57 -0.73 -8.27
CA VAL A 130 -3.09 0.51 -7.69
C VAL A 130 -3.23 0.34 -6.19
N LYS A 131 -2.79 1.36 -5.46
CA LYS A 131 -2.95 1.48 -4.02
C LYS A 131 -4.02 2.52 -3.74
N ALA A 132 -4.96 2.17 -2.87
CA ALA A 132 -6.07 3.04 -2.48
C ALA A 132 -6.16 3.16 -0.96
N PHE A 133 -6.14 4.38 -0.44
CA PHE A 133 -6.29 4.66 0.99
C PHE A 133 -7.77 4.94 1.25
N VAL A 134 -8.40 4.06 2.03
CA VAL A 134 -9.86 4.02 2.23
C VAL A 134 -10.18 4.38 3.68
N PRO A 135 -11.12 5.30 3.94
CA PRO A 135 -11.59 5.59 5.30
C PRO A 135 -12.17 4.36 5.99
N THR A 136 -11.87 4.19 7.28
CA THR A 136 -12.49 3.14 8.09
C THR A 136 -13.84 3.58 8.63
N GLY A 137 -14.80 2.65 8.71
CA GLY A 137 -16.07 2.89 9.40
C GLY A 137 -15.89 2.96 10.92
N THR A 138 -16.86 3.58 11.61
CA THR A 138 -16.85 3.75 13.08
C THR A 138 -17.99 2.99 13.76
N SER A 139 -18.34 1.81 13.25
CA SER A 139 -19.47 0.99 13.73
C SER A 139 -19.34 0.56 15.20
N PHE A 140 -18.12 0.55 15.75
CA PHE A 140 -17.81 0.18 17.13
C PHE A 140 -17.08 1.33 17.83
N PRO A 141 -17.79 2.31 18.44
CA PRO A 141 -17.17 3.55 18.95
C PRO A 141 -16.06 3.36 20.00
N ALA A 142 -16.09 2.24 20.73
CA ALA A 142 -15.12 1.92 21.78
C ALA A 142 -14.00 0.94 21.33
N ASP A 143 -14.01 0.48 20.08
CA ASP A 143 -13.07 -0.54 19.59
C ASP A 143 -12.55 -0.18 18.20
N GLU A 144 -11.54 0.69 18.18
CA GLU A 144 -10.93 1.18 16.94
C GLU A 144 -10.19 0.07 16.18
N ILE A 145 -9.60 -0.90 16.88
CA ILE A 145 -8.92 -2.04 16.24
C ILE A 145 -9.93 -2.91 15.49
N ARG A 146 -11.08 -3.20 16.10
CA ARG A 146 -12.15 -3.93 15.44
C ARG A 146 -12.71 -3.15 14.25
N ASN A 147 -12.91 -1.84 14.39
CA ASN A 147 -13.33 -0.99 13.27
C ASN A 147 -12.38 -1.10 12.07
N ILE A 148 -11.06 -1.02 12.31
CA ILE A 148 -10.05 -1.15 11.25
C ILE A 148 -10.12 -2.55 10.63
N THR A 149 -10.09 -3.60 11.46
CA THR A 149 -10.06 -5.00 10.99
C THR A 149 -11.29 -5.33 10.15
N GLU A 150 -12.48 -4.94 10.59
CA GLU A 150 -13.72 -5.11 9.84
C GLU A 150 -13.74 -4.29 8.55
N SER A 151 -13.21 -3.07 8.58
CA SER A 151 -13.10 -2.23 7.39
C SER A 151 -12.18 -2.88 6.35
N ILE A 152 -11.04 -3.44 6.76
CA ILE A 152 -10.13 -4.17 5.88
C ILE A 152 -10.88 -5.33 5.22
N HIS A 153 -11.51 -6.20 6.01
CA HIS A 153 -12.22 -7.36 5.48
C HIS A 153 -13.32 -6.97 4.48
N ARG A 154 -14.15 -5.98 4.82
CA ARG A 154 -15.24 -5.52 3.96
C ARG A 154 -14.74 -4.90 2.67
N ALA A 155 -13.72 -4.03 2.75
CA ALA A 155 -13.17 -3.38 1.57
C ALA A 155 -12.48 -4.38 0.64
N MET A 156 -11.74 -5.36 1.18
CA MET A 156 -11.13 -6.42 0.38
C MET A 156 -12.20 -7.29 -0.32
N GLN A 157 -13.23 -7.73 0.41
CA GLN A 157 -14.34 -8.50 -0.16
C GLN A 157 -15.10 -7.72 -1.23
N TYR A 158 -15.38 -6.45 -0.98
CA TYR A 158 -16.04 -5.57 -1.94
C TYR A 158 -15.22 -5.47 -3.23
N VAL A 159 -13.92 -5.22 -3.14
CA VAL A 159 -13.07 -5.06 -4.32
C VAL A 159 -12.93 -6.37 -5.09
N GLU A 160 -12.82 -7.50 -4.40
CA GLU A 160 -12.83 -8.82 -5.04
C GLU A 160 -14.15 -9.06 -5.80
N MET A 161 -15.29 -8.70 -5.22
CA MET A 161 -16.59 -8.87 -5.88
C MET A 161 -16.82 -7.88 -7.03
N ALA A 162 -16.36 -6.64 -6.89
CA ALA A 162 -16.66 -5.56 -7.82
C ALA A 162 -15.67 -5.48 -9.00
N TYR A 163 -14.42 -5.89 -8.82
CA TYR A 163 -13.34 -5.64 -9.77
C TYR A 163 -12.53 -6.87 -10.19
N THR A 164 -12.73 -8.04 -9.57
CA THR A 164 -12.12 -9.28 -10.05
C THR A 164 -13.04 -9.96 -11.09
N PRO A 165 -12.57 -10.23 -12.33
CA PRO A 165 -13.37 -10.93 -13.32
C PRO A 165 -13.79 -12.32 -12.85
N THR A 166 -15.03 -12.72 -13.13
CA THR A 166 -15.63 -14.01 -12.73
C THR A 166 -15.12 -15.22 -13.53
N THR A 167 -14.18 -15.01 -14.46
CA THR A 167 -13.69 -16.04 -15.37
C THR A 167 -12.48 -16.77 -14.78
N ASP A 168 -12.66 -18.09 -14.60
CA ASP A 168 -11.71 -19.11 -14.15
C ASP A 168 -11.44 -19.27 -12.64
N ILE A 169 -12.35 -20.02 -12.01
CA ILE A 169 -12.22 -20.64 -10.67
C ILE A 169 -10.93 -21.49 -10.55
N THR A 170 -10.30 -21.88 -11.66
CA THR A 170 -9.07 -22.70 -11.71
C THR A 170 -7.76 -21.88 -11.74
N ALA A 171 -7.81 -20.57 -12.00
CA ALA A 171 -6.62 -19.71 -12.16
C ALA A 171 -6.26 -18.89 -10.90
N ARG A 172 -6.70 -19.31 -9.71
CA ARG A 172 -6.55 -18.59 -8.43
C ARG A 172 -5.10 -18.33 -7.97
N ALA A 173 -4.08 -18.82 -8.68
CA ALA A 173 -2.68 -18.54 -8.37
C ALA A 173 -2.14 -17.25 -9.06
N THR A 174 -2.83 -16.73 -10.07
CA THR A 174 -2.40 -15.54 -10.85
C THR A 174 -3.56 -14.62 -11.25
N ALA A 175 -4.74 -14.79 -10.65
CA ALA A 175 -5.91 -13.99 -10.98
C ALA A 175 -5.69 -12.51 -10.60
N LYS A 176 -6.04 -11.60 -11.50
CA LYS A 176 -6.15 -10.16 -11.22
C LYS A 176 -7.00 -9.99 -9.96
N GLY A 177 -6.56 -9.21 -8.97
CA GLY A 177 -7.33 -9.10 -7.75
C GLY A 177 -6.61 -8.46 -6.57
N VAL A 178 -7.34 -8.39 -5.46
CA VAL A 178 -6.88 -7.85 -4.18
C VAL A 178 -5.84 -8.77 -3.55
N ASP A 179 -4.69 -8.22 -3.13
CA ASP A 179 -3.72 -8.99 -2.34
C ASP A 179 -4.33 -9.41 -0.99
N GLY A 180 -4.55 -10.72 -0.80
CA GLY A 180 -5.10 -11.33 0.41
C GLY A 180 -4.29 -11.07 1.70
N SER A 181 -3.07 -10.52 1.59
CA SER A 181 -2.16 -10.25 2.71
C SER A 181 -2.36 -8.90 3.42
N GLY A 182 -3.36 -8.10 3.01
CA GLY A 182 -3.69 -6.79 3.59
C GLY A 182 -4.30 -6.78 5.00
N LYS A 183 -4.45 -7.96 5.65
CA LYS A 183 -5.17 -8.11 6.93
C LYS A 183 -4.41 -7.67 8.18
N ASP A 184 -3.11 -7.43 8.06
CA ASP A 184 -2.24 -7.06 9.17
C ASP A 184 -2.30 -5.56 9.47
N LEU A 185 -2.48 -5.13 10.73
CA LEU A 185 -2.51 -3.70 11.07
C LEU A 185 -1.20 -3.00 10.72
N ALA A 186 -0.08 -3.68 10.95
CA ALA A 186 1.26 -3.21 10.61
C ALA A 186 1.64 -3.46 9.13
N ARG A 187 0.65 -3.70 8.24
CA ARG A 187 0.90 -3.93 6.82
C ARG A 187 1.63 -2.74 6.21
N ALA A 188 2.78 -3.03 5.61
CA ALA A 188 3.54 -2.05 4.87
C ALA A 188 2.87 -1.72 3.53
N CYS A 189 2.77 -0.43 3.26
CA CYS A 189 2.34 0.12 1.99
C CYS A 189 3.50 0.91 1.38
N PHE A 190 4.16 0.33 0.38
CA PHE A 190 5.24 1.00 -0.34
C PHE A 190 4.75 2.26 -1.05
N LEU A 191 5.54 3.31 -0.92
CA LEU A 191 5.33 4.55 -1.64
C LEU A 191 6.11 4.49 -2.96
N SER A 192 5.48 4.94 -4.03
CA SER A 192 6.09 5.06 -5.35
C SER A 192 5.65 6.37 -5.98
N HIS A 193 6.52 6.92 -6.81
CA HIS A 193 6.22 8.17 -7.49
C HIS A 193 5.13 7.96 -8.55
N ASP A 194 4.09 8.76 -8.45
CA ASP A 194 2.96 8.86 -9.39
C ASP A 194 2.50 10.33 -9.44
N PRO A 195 2.90 11.09 -10.49
CA PRO A 195 2.56 12.50 -10.59
C PRO A 195 1.07 12.74 -10.84
N GLU A 196 0.33 11.70 -11.23
CA GLU A 196 -1.11 11.74 -11.50
C GLU A 196 -1.92 11.05 -10.39
N ALA A 197 -1.32 10.84 -9.21
CA ALA A 197 -2.05 10.37 -8.04
C ALA A 197 -3.27 11.26 -7.77
N LEU A 198 -4.36 10.66 -7.32
CA LEU A 198 -5.63 11.35 -7.08
C LEU A 198 -5.84 11.48 -5.58
N PHE A 199 -6.16 12.70 -5.12
CA PHE A 199 -6.35 13.01 -3.70
C PHE A 199 -7.64 13.79 -3.47
N ARG A 200 -8.36 13.45 -2.39
CA ARG A 200 -9.54 14.21 -1.93
C ARG A 200 -9.12 15.10 -0.77
N ASN A 201 -9.10 16.41 -1.01
CA ASN A 201 -9.04 17.37 0.09
C ASN A 201 -10.36 17.27 0.88
N SER A 202 -10.24 17.05 2.19
CA SER A 202 -11.34 17.12 3.15
C SER A 202 -11.85 18.54 3.35
#